data_AF-A0A4Q4CF62-F1
#
_entry.id   AF-A0A4Q4CF62-F1
#
_cell.length_a   1.000
_cell.length_b   1.000
_cell.length_c   1.000
_cell.angle_alpha   90.00
_cell.angle_beta   90.00
_cell.angle_gamma   90.00
#
_symmetry.space_group_name_H-M   'P 1'
#
loop_
_entity.id
_entity.type
_entity.pdbx_description
1 polymer ?
#
loop_
_entity_poly.entity_id
_entity_poly.type
_entity_poly.pdbx_seq_one_letter_code
_entity_poly.pdbx_strand_id
1 'polypeptide(L)'
;MRKFLGGFIGAIIATSVAAGPFDGLYRPDGLDGWDCKSVGQDQGALAVRDDMFYGVENLCHLTNPTQVNGMAAILYDAECNGEGMSDSYRMMLMRVPEGLAVIQDGYVNLLRDCP
;
A
#
# COMPACT_ATOMS: atom_id res chain seq x y z
N MET A 1 19.38 43.87 39.23
CA MET A 1 19.18 43.50 37.82
C MET A 1 20.24 42.49 37.41
N ARG A 2 19.89 41.21 37.26
CA ARG A 2 20.69 40.20 36.54
C ARG A 2 19.75 39.07 36.13
N LYS A 3 19.44 39.03 34.84
CA LYS A 3 18.49 38.13 34.18
C LYS A 3 19.17 36.77 34.00
N PHE A 4 18.63 35.71 34.58
CA PHE A 4 18.99 34.34 34.20
C PHE A 4 18.10 33.93 33.02
N LEU A 5 18.69 33.79 31.84
CA LEU A 5 18.05 33.21 30.66
C LEU A 5 18.01 31.69 30.85
N GLY A 6 16.85 31.14 31.18
CA GLY A 6 16.62 29.69 31.23
C GLY A 6 16.30 29.17 29.83
N GLY A 7 17.20 28.38 29.25
CA GLY A 7 17.00 27.72 27.96
C GLY A 7 16.07 26.53 28.09
N PHE A 8 14.95 26.57 27.37
CA PHE A 8 14.02 25.44 27.21
C PHE A 8 14.61 24.47 26.18
N ILE A 9 15.05 23.28 26.59
CA ILE A 9 15.42 22.18 25.70
C ILE A 9 14.14 21.42 25.36
N GLY A 10 13.62 21.60 24.14
CA GLY A 10 12.49 20.85 23.62
C GLY A 10 12.94 19.50 23.08
N ALA A 11 12.46 18.40 23.66
CA ALA A 11 12.68 17.05 23.14
C ALA A 11 11.77 16.79 21.94
N ILE A 12 12.36 16.49 20.77
CA ILE A 12 11.65 16.11 19.56
C ILE A 12 11.39 14.60 19.65
N ILE A 13 10.12 14.20 19.75
CA ILE A 13 9.72 12.80 19.75
C ILE A 13 9.58 12.37 18.29
N ALA A 14 10.50 11.54 17.80
CA ALA A 14 10.40 10.98 16.46
C ALA A 14 9.29 9.91 16.45
N THR A 15 8.19 10.16 15.75
CA THR A 15 7.16 9.15 15.48
C THR A 15 7.64 8.26 14.34
N SER A 16 8.05 7.03 14.65
CA SER A 16 8.30 6.01 13.65
C SER A 16 6.98 5.64 12.97
N VAL A 17 6.82 6.01 11.70
CA VAL A 17 5.75 5.48 10.85
C VAL A 17 6.09 4.02 10.59
N ALA A 18 5.39 3.11 11.28
CA ALA A 18 5.54 1.69 11.03
C ALA A 18 4.89 1.35 9.70
N ALA A 19 5.56 0.53 8.89
CA ALA A 19 5.00 0.03 7.65
C ALA A 19 3.70 -0.75 7.92
N GLY A 20 2.68 -0.50 7.11
CA GLY A 20 1.43 -1.25 7.11
C GLY A 20 1.65 -2.74 6.79
N PRO A 21 0.66 -3.60 7.09
CA PRO A 21 0.80 -5.05 6.94
C PRO A 21 1.07 -5.52 5.50
N PHE A 22 0.66 -4.71 4.52
CA PHE A 22 0.81 -4.98 3.10
C PHE A 22 1.77 -4.02 2.42
N ASP A 23 2.42 -3.09 3.16
CA ASP A 23 3.34 -2.14 2.55
C ASP A 23 4.47 -2.88 1.83
N GLY A 24 4.82 -2.41 0.64
CA GLY A 24 5.83 -3.05 -0.20
C GLY A 24 5.72 -2.68 -1.67
N LEU A 25 6.75 -3.08 -2.42
CA LEU A 25 6.76 -3.08 -3.88
C LEU A 25 6.52 -4.50 -4.38
N TYR A 26 5.72 -4.60 -5.43
CA TYR A 26 5.27 -5.86 -5.98
C TYR A 26 5.33 -5.87 -7.50
N ARG A 27 5.29 -7.07 -8.07
CA ARG A 27 5.09 -7.32 -9.50
C ARG A 27 4.10 -8.47 -9.69
N PRO A 28 3.40 -8.58 -10.83
CA PRO A 28 2.52 -9.72 -11.06
C PRO A 28 3.30 -11.02 -11.07
N ASP A 29 2.67 -12.07 -10.53
CA ASP A 29 3.23 -13.41 -10.59
C ASP A 29 3.23 -13.95 -12.02
N GLY A 30 4.28 -14.69 -12.39
CA GLY A 30 4.40 -15.34 -13.70
C GLY A 30 4.60 -14.40 -14.90
N LEU A 31 4.75 -13.09 -14.70
CA LEU A 31 5.05 -12.12 -15.75
C LEU A 31 6.47 -11.56 -15.60
N ASP A 32 7.20 -11.56 -16.72
CA ASP A 32 8.53 -10.97 -16.85
C ASP A 32 8.44 -9.49 -17.31
N GLY A 33 9.56 -8.77 -17.27
CA GLY A 33 9.66 -7.40 -17.77
C GLY A 33 9.31 -6.30 -16.77
N TRP A 34 8.86 -6.66 -15.57
CA TRP A 34 8.49 -5.70 -14.52
C TRP A 34 9.73 -5.15 -13.81
N ASP A 35 9.93 -3.84 -13.86
CA ASP A 35 11.19 -3.21 -13.45
C ASP A 35 11.40 -3.08 -11.93
N CYS A 36 10.34 -3.29 -11.14
CA CYS A 36 10.34 -3.15 -9.69
C CYS A 36 10.81 -1.78 -9.17
N LYS A 37 10.69 -0.72 -10.00
CA LYS A 37 11.17 0.64 -9.70
C LYS A 37 10.13 1.71 -10.04
N SER A 38 9.57 1.65 -11.24
CA SER A 38 8.69 2.69 -11.77
C SER A 38 7.26 2.47 -11.29
N VAL A 39 6.93 2.91 -10.07
CA VAL A 39 5.64 2.60 -9.45
C VAL A 39 4.45 3.08 -10.29
N GLY A 40 3.51 2.19 -10.57
CA GLY A 40 2.23 2.46 -11.24
C GLY A 40 2.32 2.76 -12.74
N GLN A 41 3.48 2.55 -13.36
CA GLN A 41 3.69 2.69 -14.81
C GLN A 41 3.51 1.34 -15.52
N ASP A 42 3.36 1.37 -16.83
CA ASP A 42 3.41 0.17 -17.68
C ASP A 42 4.67 -0.64 -17.43
N GLN A 43 4.50 -1.92 -17.05
CA GLN A 43 5.60 -2.83 -16.66
C GLN A 43 6.47 -2.28 -15.52
N GLY A 44 5.93 -1.37 -14.71
CA GLY A 44 6.57 -0.81 -13.53
C GLY A 44 6.04 -1.41 -12.23
N ALA A 45 6.70 -1.22 -11.09
CA ALA A 45 6.25 -1.82 -9.82
C ALA A 45 4.78 -1.48 -9.47
N LEU A 46 4.06 -2.44 -8.88
CA LEU A 46 2.88 -2.13 -8.07
C LEU A 46 3.35 -1.81 -6.65
N ALA A 47 2.53 -1.08 -5.90
CA ALA A 47 2.87 -0.77 -4.51
C ALA A 47 1.66 -0.74 -3.60
N VAL A 48 1.89 -1.04 -2.33
CA VAL A 48 1.02 -0.60 -1.24
C VAL A 48 1.86 0.28 -0.34
N ARG A 49 1.37 1.48 -0.03
CA ARG A 49 1.95 2.39 0.96
C ARG A 49 0.95 3.51 1.27
N ASP A 50 0.98 4.04 2.48
CA ASP A 50 0.19 5.21 2.87
C ASP A 50 -1.32 5.05 2.58
N ASP A 51 -1.87 3.86 2.85
CA ASP A 51 -3.27 3.49 2.56
C ASP A 51 -3.65 3.56 1.07
N MET A 52 -2.66 3.52 0.17
CA MET A 52 -2.85 3.51 -1.28
C MET A 52 -2.39 2.19 -1.89
N PHE A 53 -3.16 1.65 -2.84
CA PHE A 53 -2.73 0.63 -3.78
C PHE A 53 -2.43 1.28 -5.14
N TYR A 54 -1.17 1.22 -5.55
CA TYR A 54 -0.68 1.69 -6.84
C TYR A 54 -0.70 0.53 -7.83
N GLY A 55 -1.73 0.47 -8.67
CA GLY A 55 -1.78 -0.40 -9.84
C GLY A 55 -1.19 0.29 -11.07
N VAL A 56 -1.11 -0.44 -12.18
CA VAL A 56 -0.72 0.14 -13.48
C VAL A 56 -1.80 1.13 -13.91
N GLU A 57 -1.40 2.39 -14.08
CA GLU A 57 -2.24 3.51 -14.52
C GLU A 57 -3.53 3.73 -13.71
N ASN A 58 -3.58 3.13 -12.51
CA ASN A 58 -4.73 3.14 -11.64
C ASN A 58 -4.30 3.22 -10.18
N LEU A 59 -4.84 4.20 -9.46
CA LEU A 59 -4.50 4.48 -8.07
C LEU A 59 -5.73 4.36 -7.19
N CYS A 60 -5.66 3.47 -6.20
CA CYS A 60 -6.78 3.19 -5.30
C CYS A 60 -6.48 3.62 -3.87
N HIS A 61 -7.35 4.44 -3.28
CA HIS A 61 -7.32 4.76 -1.85
C HIS A 61 -8.08 3.67 -1.08
N LEU A 62 -7.42 3.04 -0.11
CA LEU A 62 -7.93 1.92 0.66
C LEU A 62 -8.51 2.42 1.97
N THR A 63 -9.82 2.29 2.14
CA THR A 63 -10.54 2.80 3.31
C THR A 63 -11.37 1.70 3.97
N ASN A 64 -11.92 2.01 5.15
CA ASN A 64 -12.83 1.13 5.90
C ASN A 64 -12.30 -0.32 6.07
N PRO A 65 -11.09 -0.50 6.64
CA PRO A 65 -10.46 -1.81 6.76
C PRO A 65 -11.34 -2.76 7.60
N THR A 66 -11.66 -3.91 7.02
CA THR A 66 -12.38 -5.00 7.67
C THR A 66 -11.46 -6.21 7.77
N GLN A 67 -11.00 -6.54 8.97
CA GLN A 67 -10.16 -7.71 9.20
C GLN A 67 -10.92 -9.00 8.86
N VAL A 68 -10.29 -9.90 8.10
CA VAL A 68 -10.84 -11.24 7.86
C VAL A 68 -10.38 -12.17 8.98
N ASN A 69 -11.34 -12.80 9.66
CA ASN A 69 -11.06 -13.64 10.82
C ASN A 69 -10.20 -14.86 10.47
N GLY A 70 -9.13 -15.07 11.22
CA GLY A 70 -8.23 -16.21 11.05
C GLY A 70 -7.37 -16.17 9.79
N MET A 71 -7.29 -15.02 9.11
CA MET A 71 -6.54 -14.86 7.86
C MET A 71 -5.64 -13.62 7.94
N ALA A 72 -4.48 -13.67 7.29
CA ALA A 72 -3.61 -12.51 7.11
C ALA A 72 -4.15 -11.62 5.97
N ALA A 73 -5.42 -11.20 6.09
CA ALA A 73 -6.17 -10.51 5.06
C ALA A 73 -7.03 -9.38 5.62
N ILE A 74 -7.13 -8.28 4.89
CA ILE A 74 -8.01 -7.15 5.19
C ILE A 74 -8.80 -6.82 3.93
N LEU A 75 -10.11 -6.64 4.10
CA LEU A 75 -11.02 -6.20 3.05
C LEU A 75 -11.28 -4.71 3.18
N TYR A 76 -11.06 -3.94 2.11
CA TYR A 76 -11.18 -2.50 2.05
C TYR A 76 -12.31 -2.07 1.11
N ASP A 77 -12.81 -0.85 1.32
CA ASP A 77 -13.42 -0.05 0.27
C ASP A 77 -12.31 0.65 -0.51
N ALA A 78 -12.12 0.29 -1.77
CA ALA A 78 -11.10 0.85 -2.64
C ALA A 78 -11.71 1.88 -3.58
N GLU A 79 -11.33 3.15 -3.42
CA GLU A 79 -11.71 4.25 -4.30
C GLU A 79 -10.59 4.46 -5.34
N CYS A 80 -10.83 3.98 -6.56
CA CYS A 80 -9.82 3.94 -7.61
C CYS A 80 -10.02 5.04 -8.65
N ASN A 81 -8.91 5.60 -9.11
CA ASN A 81 -8.87 6.61 -10.16
C ASN A 81 -7.80 6.24 -11.18
N GLY A 82 -8.19 6.13 -12.45
CA GLY A 82 -7.31 5.76 -13.56
C GLY A 82 -7.93 6.19 -14.89
N GLU A 83 -7.11 6.66 -15.82
CA GLU A 83 -7.54 7.03 -17.18
C GLU A 83 -8.73 8.01 -17.28
N GLY A 84 -8.91 8.86 -16.26
CA GLY A 84 -10.03 9.82 -16.20
C GLY A 84 -11.37 9.23 -15.73
N MET A 85 -11.36 7.97 -15.27
CA MET A 85 -12.49 7.29 -14.66
C MET A 85 -12.26 7.10 -13.16
N SER A 86 -13.35 7.14 -12.41
CA SER A 86 -13.36 6.89 -10.97
C SER A 86 -14.36 5.79 -10.67
N ASP A 87 -13.90 4.74 -10.00
CA ASP A 87 -14.69 3.58 -9.64
C ASP A 87 -14.45 3.18 -8.18
N SER A 88 -15.40 2.47 -7.59
CA SER A 88 -15.27 1.94 -6.23
C SER A 88 -15.47 0.44 -6.20
N TYR A 89 -14.57 -0.26 -5.51
CA TYR A 89 -14.55 -1.72 -5.43
C TYR A 89 -14.41 -2.19 -3.99
N ARG A 90 -14.86 -3.42 -3.71
CA ARG A 90 -14.43 -4.16 -2.52
C ARG A 90 -13.15 -4.91 -2.87
N MET A 91 -12.04 -4.49 -2.27
CA MET A 91 -10.71 -5.05 -2.56
C MET A 91 -10.14 -5.67 -1.29
N MET A 92 -9.82 -6.97 -1.34
CA MET A 92 -9.12 -7.65 -0.26
C MET A 92 -7.64 -7.78 -0.59
N LEU A 93 -6.81 -7.36 0.37
CA LEU A 93 -5.38 -7.62 0.37
C LEU A 93 -5.09 -8.76 1.34
N MET A 94 -4.38 -9.79 0.89
CA MET A 94 -4.02 -10.94 1.69
C MET A 94 -2.56 -11.32 1.50
N ARG A 95 -1.81 -11.42 2.60
CA ARG A 95 -0.42 -11.93 2.55
C ARG A 95 -0.41 -13.38 2.09
N VAL A 96 0.49 -13.68 1.16
CA VAL A 96 0.84 -15.04 0.74
C VAL A 96 2.34 -15.24 0.92
N PRO A 97 2.87 -16.47 0.94
CA PRO A 97 4.27 -16.73 1.31
C PRO A 97 5.34 -15.96 0.53
N GLU A 98 5.05 -15.56 -0.71
CA GLU A 98 6.00 -14.86 -1.59
C GLU A 98 5.47 -13.49 -2.08
N GLY A 99 4.46 -12.93 -1.41
CA GLY A 99 3.95 -11.60 -1.74
C GLY A 99 2.53 -11.34 -1.28
N LEU A 100 1.67 -10.95 -2.23
CA LEU A 100 0.34 -10.40 -1.96
C LEU A 100 -0.70 -10.94 -2.94
N ALA A 101 -1.82 -11.40 -2.43
CA ALA A 101 -3.03 -11.61 -3.23
C ALA A 101 -3.89 -10.35 -3.16
N VAL A 102 -4.22 -9.80 -4.33
CA VAL A 102 -5.19 -8.71 -4.51
C VAL A 102 -6.46 -9.32 -5.08
N ILE A 103 -7.51 -9.35 -4.28
CA ILE A 103 -8.74 -10.08 -4.56
C ILE A 103 -9.89 -9.09 -4.70
N GLN A 104 -10.67 -9.23 -5.76
CA GLN A 104 -11.89 -8.47 -6.04
C GLN A 104 -13.00 -9.46 -6.43
N ASP A 105 -14.24 -8.99 -6.55
CA ASP A 105 -15.33 -9.86 -7.01
C ASP A 105 -15.03 -10.42 -8.41
N GLY A 106 -15.05 -11.75 -8.53
CA GLY A 106 -14.76 -12.46 -9.78
C GLY A 106 -13.29 -12.53 -10.21
N TYR A 107 -12.33 -11.96 -9.46
CA TYR A 107 -10.94 -11.89 -9.90
C TYR A 107 -9.89 -11.92 -8.78
N VAL A 108 -8.75 -12.59 -9.05
CA VAL A 108 -7.60 -12.67 -8.13
C VAL A 108 -6.32 -12.37 -8.90
N ASN A 109 -5.58 -11.37 -8.44
CA ASN A 109 -4.20 -11.09 -8.85
C ASN A 109 -3.24 -11.61 -7.78
N LEU A 110 -2.36 -12.54 -8.15
CA LEU A 110 -1.21 -12.88 -7.33
C LEU A 110 -0.04 -11.97 -7.70
N LEU A 111 0.54 -11.32 -6.69
CA LEU A 111 1.71 -10.48 -6.81
C LEU A 111 2.87 -11.10 -6.03
N ARG A 112 4.08 -11.00 -6.58
CA ARG A 112 5.33 -11.33 -5.90
C ARG A 112 5.96 -10.08 -5.33
N ASP A 113 6.63 -10.22 -4.19
CA ASP A 113 7.50 -9.16 -3.68
C ASP A 113 8.57 -8.81 -4.73
N CYS A 114 8.84 -7.53 -4.87
CA CYS A 114 10.01 -7.06 -5.60
C CYS A 114 11.30 -7.30 -4.77
N PRO A 115 12.43 -7.65 -5.39
CA PRO A 115 13.72 -7.82 -4.72
C PRO A 115 14.26 -6.53 -4.08
#